data_AF-A0A9N9IAG8-F1
#
_entry.id   AF-A0A9N9IAG8-F1
#
_cell.length_a   1.000
_cell.length_b   1.000
_cell.length_c   1.000
_cell.angle_alpha   90.00
_cell.angle_beta   90.00
_cell.angle_gamma   90.00
#
_symmetry.space_group_name_H-M   'P 1'
#
loop_
_entity.id
_entity.type
_entity.pdbx_description
1 polymer ?
#
loop_
_entity_poly.entity_id
_entity_poly.type
_entity_poly.pdbx_seq_one_letter_code
_entity_poly.pdbx_strand_id
1 'polypeptide(L)'
;MSYYHIFYDRKANTNIDDTRNIIVIVDDDQHVNSLQPIYCNLHRKRKFENVRTHVIITGRGISGTELIKSNSLLSNCDVPVYDLELQKGNKNILMPVVKEITDILDQIQPDILIYINDPKNEVMRGVDAALAATSQINNAITKIAIPIKHMKHMMWLSDLSIEALK
;
A
#
# COMPACT_ATOMS: atom_id res chain seq x y z
N MET A 1 0.36 -5.54 62.14
CA MET A 1 0.52 -5.93 60.72
C MET A 1 0.07 -4.76 59.88
N SER A 2 1.02 -4.08 59.24
CA SER A 2 0.79 -2.88 58.44
C SER A 2 0.95 -3.25 56.97
N TYR A 3 -0.10 -3.10 56.16
CA TYR A 3 -0.06 -3.34 54.72
C TYR A 3 0.16 -2.01 54.01
N TYR A 4 1.34 -1.82 53.42
CA TYR A 4 1.62 -0.74 52.48
C TYR A 4 0.92 -1.04 51.15
N HIS A 5 0.01 -0.16 50.72
CA HIS A 5 -0.41 -0.09 49.33
C HIS A 5 0.67 0.64 48.53
N ILE A 6 1.45 -0.11 47.76
CA ILE A 6 2.31 0.44 46.73
C ILE A 6 1.44 0.62 45.49
N PHE A 7 1.12 1.88 45.15
CA PHE A 7 0.63 2.22 43.82
C PHE A 7 1.78 1.99 42.84
N TYR A 8 1.70 0.91 42.07
CA TYR A 8 2.50 0.78 40.86
C TYR A 8 1.96 1.78 39.84
N ASP A 9 2.69 2.90 39.71
CA ASP A 9 2.55 3.81 38.59
C ASP A 9 2.95 3.06 37.32
N ARG A 10 1.94 2.50 36.66
CA ARG A 10 2.08 1.76 35.41
C ARG A 10 2.36 2.81 34.35
N LYS A 11 3.62 3.24 34.21
CA LYS A 11 4.08 3.96 33.02
C LYS A 11 3.68 3.09 31.82
N ALA A 12 2.64 3.53 31.12
CA ALA A 12 2.26 2.96 29.84
C ALA A 12 3.46 3.18 28.92
N ASN A 13 4.21 2.11 28.67
CA ASN A 13 5.25 2.12 27.65
C ASN A 13 4.52 2.03 26.30
N THR A 14 3.90 3.14 25.89
CA THR A 14 3.35 3.30 24.55
C THR A 14 4.52 3.50 23.61
N ASN A 15 5.21 2.42 23.25
CA ASN A 15 5.85 2.34 21.94
C ASN A 15 4.70 2.33 20.93
N ILE A 16 4.18 3.51 20.61
CA ILE A 16 3.42 3.70 19.39
C ILE A 16 4.47 3.45 18.31
N ASP A 17 4.36 2.32 17.64
CA ASP A 17 5.15 2.05 16.44
C ASP A 17 4.70 3.10 15.41
N ASP A 18 5.42 4.22 15.34
CA ASP A 18 5.17 5.35 14.42
C ASP A 18 5.57 4.97 12.98
N THR A 19 5.32 3.71 12.62
CA THR A 19 5.61 3.16 11.31
C THR A 19 4.54 3.66 10.35
N ARG A 20 4.96 4.52 9.41
CA ARG A 20 4.09 5.05 8.36
C ARG A 20 3.93 4.02 7.26
N ASN A 21 2.70 3.71 6.89
CA ASN A 21 2.44 2.70 5.87
C ASN A 21 2.13 3.35 4.52
N ILE A 22 2.84 2.93 3.48
CA ILE A 22 2.53 3.25 2.08
C ILE A 22 1.99 1.98 1.43
N ILE A 23 0.85 2.06 0.78
CA ILE A 23 0.34 1.00 -0.09
C ILE A 23 0.53 1.41 -1.54
N VAL A 24 1.05 0.48 -2.35
CA VAL A 24 1.10 0.61 -3.80
C VAL A 24 0.24 -0.49 -4.42
N ILE A 25 -0.75 -0.12 -5.25
CA ILE A 25 -1.64 -1.08 -5.91
C ILE A 25 -1.24 -1.23 -7.38
N VAL A 26 -1.07 -2.47 -7.83
CA VAL A 26 -0.80 -2.83 -9.22
C VAL A 26 -1.79 -3.92 -9.70
N ASP A 27 -2.08 -3.95 -10.99
CA ASP A 27 -3.04 -4.93 -11.56
C ASP A 27 -2.39 -5.78 -12.64
N ASP A 28 -1.86 -5.11 -13.68
CA ASP A 28 -1.25 -5.74 -14.83
C ASP A 28 0.27 -5.51 -14.91
N ASP A 29 0.90 -6.16 -15.89
CA ASP A 29 2.34 -6.04 -16.13
C ASP A 29 2.76 -4.60 -16.45
N GLN A 30 1.89 -3.82 -17.09
CA GLN A 30 2.18 -2.42 -17.38
C GLN A 30 2.26 -1.61 -16.08
N HIS A 31 1.37 -1.88 -15.13
CA HIS A 31 1.40 -1.26 -13.81
C HIS A 31 2.65 -1.65 -13.04
N VAL A 32 2.98 -2.94 -13.02
CA VAL A 32 4.17 -3.49 -12.34
C VAL A 32 5.44 -2.83 -12.86
N ASN A 33 5.64 -2.83 -14.18
CA ASN A 33 6.83 -2.25 -14.80
C ASN A 33 6.96 -0.74 -14.55
N SER A 34 5.84 -0.04 -14.39
CA SER A 34 5.82 1.41 -14.16
C SER A 34 6.06 1.78 -12.70
N LEU A 35 5.53 0.99 -11.75
CA LEU A 35 5.56 1.30 -10.33
C LEU A 35 6.71 0.62 -9.57
N GLN A 36 7.30 -0.46 -10.11
CA GLN A 36 8.40 -1.19 -9.46
C GLN A 36 9.56 -0.31 -9.02
N PRO A 37 10.13 0.54 -9.89
CA PRO A 37 11.22 1.42 -9.46
C PRO A 37 10.81 2.34 -8.29
N ILE A 38 9.56 2.80 -8.27
CA ILE A 38 9.04 3.70 -7.24
C ILE A 38 8.88 2.97 -5.91
N TYR A 39 8.17 1.84 -5.87
CA TYR A 39 7.92 1.15 -4.60
C TYR A 39 9.19 0.52 -4.02
N CYS A 40 10.13 0.05 -4.86
CA CYS A 40 11.42 -0.45 -4.36
C CYS A 40 12.22 0.69 -3.71
N ASN A 41 12.26 1.87 -4.33
CA ASN A 41 12.97 3.03 -3.77
C ASN A 41 12.31 3.57 -2.50
N LEU A 42 10.97 3.63 -2.44
CA LEU A 42 10.24 4.00 -1.23
C LEU A 42 10.53 3.03 -0.08
N HIS A 43 10.59 1.72 -0.36
CA HIS A 43 10.88 0.73 0.68
C HIS A 43 12.28 0.90 1.29
N ARG A 44 13.27 1.40 0.53
CA ARG A 44 14.60 1.71 1.06
C ARG A 44 14.57 2.77 2.16
N LYS A 45 13.57 3.66 2.16
CA LYS A 45 13.40 4.70 3.17
C LYS A 45 13.03 4.16 4.54
N ARG A 46 12.62 2.89 4.63
CA ARG A 46 12.37 2.20 5.91
C ARG A 46 13.47 2.40 6.94
N LYS A 47 14.74 2.43 6.50
CA LYS A 47 15.90 2.58 7.39
C LYS A 47 16.06 3.98 7.97
N PHE A 48 15.45 5.00 7.37
CA PHE A 48 15.71 6.41 7.68
C PHE A 48 14.44 7.18 8.11
N GLU A 49 13.27 6.81 7.61
CA GLU A 49 12.00 7.51 7.83
C GLU A 49 10.94 6.65 8.55
N ASN A 50 11.31 5.45 9.02
CA ASN A 50 10.39 4.48 9.63
C ASN A 50 9.14 4.19 8.75
N VAL A 51 9.33 4.16 7.43
CA VAL A 51 8.27 3.90 6.45
C VAL A 51 8.23 2.42 6.08
N ARG A 52 7.03 1.84 5.99
CA ARG A 52 6.81 0.50 5.44
C ARG A 52 5.98 0.57 4.17
N THR A 53 6.60 0.25 3.05
CA THR A 53 5.92 0.13 1.76
C THR A 53 5.41 -1.29 1.57
N HIS A 54 4.14 -1.42 1.20
CA HIS A 54 3.44 -2.66 0.86
C HIS A 54 2.98 -2.60 -0.59
N VAL A 55 2.98 -3.73 -1.28
CA VAL A 55 2.47 -3.85 -2.64
C VAL A 55 1.26 -4.77 -2.63
N ILE A 56 0.12 -4.31 -3.14
CA ILE A 56 -1.06 -5.13 -3.37
C ILE A 56 -1.16 -5.37 -4.87
N ILE A 57 -1.34 -6.63 -5.25
CA ILE A 57 -1.56 -7.03 -6.64
C ILE A 57 -2.86 -7.78 -6.76
N THR A 58 -3.50 -7.70 -7.92
CA THR A 58 -4.75 -8.42 -8.15
C THR A 58 -4.57 -9.89 -8.51
N GLY A 59 -3.38 -10.30 -8.95
CA GLY A 59 -3.14 -11.62 -9.54
C GLY A 59 -3.65 -11.77 -10.98
N ARG A 60 -4.20 -10.70 -11.59
CA ARG A 60 -4.74 -10.71 -12.95
C ARG A 60 -3.71 -10.43 -14.04
N GLY A 61 -2.55 -9.86 -13.72
CA GLY A 61 -1.44 -9.72 -14.66
C GLY A 61 -0.35 -10.73 -14.34
N ILE A 62 0.38 -10.38 -13.28
CA ILE A 62 1.44 -11.16 -12.64
C ILE A 62 0.89 -11.80 -11.36
N SER A 63 1.35 -13.01 -11.04
CA SER A 63 1.08 -13.62 -9.73
C SER A 63 2.02 -13.08 -8.64
N GLY A 64 1.64 -13.23 -7.37
CA GLY A 64 2.42 -12.75 -6.23
C GLY A 64 3.77 -13.44 -6.17
N THR A 65 3.79 -14.74 -6.46
CA THR A 65 5.03 -15.53 -6.50
C THR A 65 5.98 -15.05 -7.59
N GLU A 66 5.46 -14.70 -8.78
CA GLU A 66 6.28 -14.15 -9.87
C GLU A 66 6.81 -12.76 -9.52
N LEU A 67 5.98 -11.89 -8.92
CA LEU A 67 6.42 -10.56 -8.52
C LEU A 67 7.48 -10.62 -7.41
N ILE A 68 7.30 -11.46 -6.40
CA ILE A 68 8.28 -11.67 -5.33
C ILE A 68 9.62 -12.15 -5.92
N LYS A 69 9.58 -13.11 -6.85
CA LYS A 69 10.79 -13.56 -7.55
C LYS A 69 11.44 -12.43 -8.34
N SER A 70 10.68 -11.65 -9.11
CA SER A 70 11.20 -10.49 -9.85
C SER A 70 11.87 -9.48 -8.92
N ASN A 71 11.20 -9.13 -7.82
CA ASN A 71 11.71 -8.19 -6.81
C ASN A 71 12.98 -8.70 -6.13
N SER A 72 13.11 -10.01 -5.88
CA SER A 72 14.30 -10.61 -5.27
C SER A 72 15.58 -10.46 -6.10
N LEU A 73 15.45 -10.22 -7.41
CA LEU A 73 16.59 -9.93 -8.29
C LEU A 73 17.16 -8.52 -8.08
N LEU A 74 16.43 -7.67 -7.36
CA LEU A 74 16.81 -6.30 -7.03
C LEU A 74 17.21 -6.23 -5.56
N SER A 75 18.47 -5.86 -5.30
CA SER A 75 19.06 -5.84 -3.94
C SER A 75 18.35 -4.98 -2.90
N ASN A 76 17.39 -4.14 -3.32
CA ASN A 76 16.68 -3.17 -2.50
C ASN A 76 15.15 -3.30 -2.56
N CYS A 77 14.62 -4.42 -3.06
CA CYS A 77 13.18 -4.56 -3.29
C CYS A 77 12.52 -5.69 -2.47
N ASP A 78 12.86 -5.81 -1.19
CA ASP A 78 12.19 -6.76 -0.28
C ASP A 78 10.86 -6.20 0.26
N VAL A 79 9.98 -5.81 -0.66
CA VAL A 79 8.64 -5.29 -0.32
C VAL A 79 7.68 -6.44 0.01
N PRO A 80 6.88 -6.36 1.08
CA PRO A 80 5.72 -7.22 1.27
C PRO A 80 4.77 -7.13 0.08
N VAL A 81 4.42 -8.28 -0.49
CA VAL A 81 3.49 -8.40 -1.61
C VAL A 81 2.25 -9.16 -1.15
N TYR A 82 1.08 -8.59 -1.37
CA TYR A 82 -0.23 -9.19 -1.12
C TYR A 82 -0.91 -9.47 -2.45
N ASP A 83 -1.17 -10.74 -2.76
CA ASP A 83 -1.90 -11.14 -3.95
C ASP A 83 -3.37 -11.36 -3.61
N LEU A 84 -4.27 -10.66 -4.29
CA LEU A 84 -5.72 -10.81 -4.11
C LEU A 84 -6.28 -12.04 -4.85
N GLU A 85 -5.47 -12.69 -5.70
CA GLU A 85 -5.84 -13.90 -6.45
C GLU A 85 -7.17 -13.78 -7.23
N LEU A 86 -7.46 -12.58 -7.73
CA LEU A 86 -8.69 -12.30 -8.50
C LEU A 86 -8.56 -12.96 -9.88
N GLN A 87 -9.13 -14.16 -10.03
CA GLN A 87 -8.93 -14.96 -11.24
C GLN A 87 -9.28 -14.21 -12.55
N LYS A 88 -8.42 -14.38 -13.58
CA LYS A 88 -8.69 -13.97 -14.96
C LYS A 88 -9.98 -14.66 -15.45
N GLY A 89 -11.02 -13.88 -15.73
CA GLY A 89 -12.25 -14.37 -16.37
C GLY A 89 -13.55 -14.12 -15.60
N ASN A 90 -13.47 -13.62 -14.36
CA ASN A 90 -14.67 -13.14 -13.67
C ASN A 90 -15.26 -11.92 -14.39
N LYS A 91 -16.52 -12.03 -14.82
CA LYS A 91 -17.24 -10.98 -15.56
C LYS A 91 -17.63 -9.76 -14.71
N ASN A 92 -17.47 -9.85 -13.40
CA ASN A 92 -17.71 -8.75 -12.47
C ASN A 92 -16.69 -8.87 -11.32
N ILE A 93 -15.63 -8.07 -11.39
CA ILE A 93 -14.56 -8.06 -10.37
C ILE A 93 -14.61 -6.82 -9.49
N LEU A 94 -15.45 -5.84 -9.83
CA LEU A 94 -15.55 -4.58 -9.10
C LEU A 94 -15.83 -4.80 -7.61
N MET A 95 -16.87 -5.56 -7.27
CA MET A 95 -17.24 -5.80 -5.86
C MET A 95 -16.20 -6.60 -5.07
N PRO A 96 -15.63 -7.70 -5.62
CA PRO A 96 -14.48 -8.35 -5.00
C PRO A 96 -13.31 -7.38 -4.72
N VAL A 97 -12.92 -6.55 -5.70
CA VAL A 97 -11.85 -5.56 -5.50
C VAL A 97 -12.22 -4.57 -4.40
N VAL A 98 -13.45 -4.04 -4.40
CA VAL A 98 -13.88 -3.09 -3.38
C VAL A 98 -13.77 -3.69 -1.98
N LYS A 99 -14.25 -4.92 -1.81
CA LYS A 99 -14.21 -5.61 -0.52
C LYS A 99 -12.78 -5.85 -0.06
N GLU A 100 -11.97 -6.55 -0.87
CA GLU A 100 -10.62 -6.94 -0.48
C GLU A 100 -9.72 -5.72 -0.24
N ILE A 101 -9.82 -4.67 -1.06
CA ILE A 101 -9.08 -3.43 -0.82
C ILE A 101 -9.55 -2.75 0.46
N THR A 102 -10.86 -2.68 0.73
CA THR A 102 -11.37 -2.08 1.97
C THR A 102 -10.85 -2.82 3.21
N ASP A 103 -10.87 -4.16 3.19
CA ASP A 103 -10.37 -4.99 4.27
C ASP A 103 -8.86 -4.76 4.51
N ILE A 104 -8.07 -4.63 3.44
CA ILE A 104 -6.64 -4.32 3.54
C ILE A 104 -6.39 -2.89 4.06
N LEU A 105 -7.19 -1.91 3.62
CA LEU A 105 -7.08 -0.53 4.10
C LEU A 105 -7.37 -0.44 5.60
N ASP A 106 -8.35 -1.18 6.11
CA ASP A 106 -8.66 -1.26 7.54
C ASP A 106 -7.55 -1.95 8.34
N GLN A 107 -6.96 -3.01 7.78
CA GLN A 107 -5.90 -3.77 8.43
C GLN A 107 -4.55 -3.04 8.46
N ILE A 108 -4.13 -2.44 7.35
CA ILE A 108 -2.81 -1.81 7.22
C ILE A 108 -2.84 -0.36 7.72
N GLN A 109 -3.99 0.31 7.63
CA GLN A 109 -4.17 1.73 7.97
C GLN A 109 -3.08 2.61 7.31
N PRO A 110 -3.01 2.64 5.97
CA PRO A 110 -1.99 3.40 5.27
C PRO A 110 -2.15 4.91 5.46
N ASP A 111 -1.03 5.61 5.55
CA ASP A 111 -1.01 7.07 5.40
C ASP A 111 -1.15 7.46 3.92
N ILE A 112 -0.61 6.64 3.02
CA ILE A 112 -0.51 6.96 1.59
C ILE A 112 -0.90 5.75 0.75
N LEU A 113 -1.70 6.00 -0.29
CA LEU A 113 -2.02 5.01 -1.32
C LEU A 113 -1.64 5.52 -2.70
N ILE A 114 -0.78 4.77 -3.38
CA ILE A 114 -0.25 5.09 -4.71
C ILE A 114 -0.73 4.04 -5.71
N TYR A 115 -1.27 4.47 -6.85
CA TYR A 115 -1.68 3.56 -7.92
C TYR A 115 -1.76 4.30 -9.25
N ILE A 116 -1.83 3.53 -10.34
CA ILE A 116 -2.07 4.09 -11.67
C ILE A 116 -3.57 4.31 -11.85
N ASN A 117 -3.93 5.55 -12.17
CA ASN A 117 -5.29 5.89 -12.55
C ASN A 117 -5.54 5.50 -14.01
N ASP A 118 -6.21 4.37 -14.20
CA ASP A 118 -6.80 3.95 -15.46
C ASP A 118 -8.32 3.73 -15.33
N PRO A 119 -9.16 4.72 -15.70
CA PRO A 119 -10.61 4.62 -15.59
C PRO A 119 -11.24 3.48 -16.42
N LYS A 120 -10.53 2.99 -17.45
CA LYS A 120 -10.98 1.87 -18.27
C LYS A 120 -10.76 0.53 -17.56
N ASN A 121 -9.80 0.47 -16.64
CA ASN A 121 -9.51 -0.71 -15.85
C ASN A 121 -10.52 -0.86 -14.69
N GLU A 122 -11.30 -1.94 -14.70
CA GLU A 122 -12.32 -2.21 -13.68
C GLU A 122 -11.74 -2.35 -12.27
N VAL A 123 -10.51 -2.85 -12.13
CA VAL A 123 -9.82 -2.93 -10.84
C VAL A 123 -9.57 -1.52 -10.30
N MET A 124 -9.03 -0.62 -11.12
CA MET A 124 -8.70 0.73 -10.67
C MET A 124 -9.96 1.51 -10.26
N ARG A 125 -11.09 1.28 -10.95
CA ARG A 125 -12.40 1.77 -10.49
C ARG A 125 -12.82 1.18 -9.14
N GLY A 126 -12.51 -0.09 -8.89
CA GLY A 126 -12.74 -0.75 -7.60
C GLY A 126 -11.89 -0.15 -6.48
N VAL A 127 -10.62 0.17 -6.76
CA VAL A 127 -9.74 0.89 -5.83
C VAL A 127 -10.32 2.27 -5.49
N ASP A 128 -10.76 3.03 -6.49
CA ASP A 128 -11.42 4.32 -6.28
C ASP A 128 -12.66 4.19 -5.39
N ALA A 129 -13.50 3.18 -5.64
CA ALA A 129 -14.70 2.93 -4.85
C ALA A 129 -14.39 2.47 -3.41
N ALA A 130 -13.36 1.64 -3.21
CA ALA A 130 -12.88 1.24 -1.88
C ALA A 130 -12.38 2.44 -1.08
N LEU A 131 -11.61 3.33 -1.70
CA LEU A 131 -11.16 4.58 -1.10
C LEU A 131 -12.35 5.49 -0.72
N ALA A 132 -13.34 5.61 -1.59
CA ALA A 132 -14.55 6.38 -1.32
C ALA A 132 -15.38 5.80 -0.15
N ALA A 133 -15.43 4.47 -0.02
CA ALA A 133 -16.10 3.80 1.09
C ALA A 133 -15.33 3.99 2.41
N THR A 134 -14.00 3.86 2.36
CA THR A 134 -13.13 3.93 3.54
C THR A 134 -12.98 5.36 4.05
N SER A 135 -12.98 6.36 3.17
CA SER A 135 -12.88 7.79 3.55
C SER A 135 -14.10 8.30 4.32
N GLN A 136 -15.23 7.59 4.30
CA GLN A 136 -16.36 7.90 5.18
C GLN A 136 -16.11 7.51 6.65
N ILE A 137 -15.08 6.70 6.90
CA ILE A 137 -14.77 6.09 8.20
C ILE A 137 -13.40 6.55 8.70
N ASN A 138 -12.40 6.67 7.81
CA ASN A 138 -11.01 7.03 8.11
C ASN A 138 -10.56 8.23 7.26
N ASN A 139 -10.32 9.37 7.89
CA ASN A 139 -10.12 10.67 7.24
C ASN A 139 -8.68 10.96 6.73
N ALA A 140 -7.73 10.02 6.76
CA ALA A 140 -6.31 10.37 6.71
C ALA A 140 -5.48 9.77 5.56
N ILE A 141 -6.07 9.04 4.60
CA ILE A 141 -5.31 8.41 3.52
C ILE A 141 -5.04 9.43 2.40
N THR A 142 -3.78 9.80 2.19
CA THR A 142 -3.38 10.60 1.03
C THR A 142 -3.35 9.73 -0.23
N LYS A 143 -4.18 10.10 -1.20
CA LYS A 143 -4.36 9.40 -2.47
C LYS A 143 -3.48 10.00 -3.56
N ILE A 144 -2.53 9.21 -4.07
CA ILE A 144 -1.69 9.57 -5.23
C ILE A 144 -2.09 8.70 -6.43
N ALA A 145 -3.05 9.20 -7.20
CA ALA A 145 -3.57 8.53 -8.39
C ALA A 145 -2.86 9.05 -9.65
N ILE A 146 -1.93 8.27 -10.20
CA ILE A 146 -1.05 8.72 -11.28
C ILE A 146 -1.65 8.32 -12.64
N PRO A 147 -1.99 9.25 -13.54
CA PRO A 147 -2.45 8.85 -14.86
C PRO A 147 -1.35 8.11 -15.61
N ILE A 148 -1.68 7.00 -16.26
CA ILE A 148 -0.71 6.09 -16.90
C ILE A 148 0.25 6.80 -17.87
N LYS A 149 -0.25 7.83 -18.57
CA LYS A 149 0.52 8.66 -19.51
C LYS A 149 1.65 9.46 -18.86
N HIS A 150 1.56 9.72 -17.56
CA HIS A 150 2.52 10.52 -16.80
C HIS A 150 3.50 9.68 -15.99
N MET A 151 3.37 8.35 -15.96
CA MET A 151 4.22 7.47 -15.13
C MET A 151 5.72 7.70 -15.34
N LYS A 152 6.15 7.88 -16.59
CA LYS A 152 7.56 8.13 -16.93
C LYS A 152 8.13 9.41 -16.29
N HIS A 153 7.27 10.37 -15.96
CA HIS A 153 7.64 11.65 -15.37
C HIS A 153 7.47 11.66 -13.84
N MET A 154 7.05 10.57 -13.21
CA MET A 154 6.71 10.50 -11.78
C MET A 154 7.72 9.71 -10.95
N MET A 155 8.89 9.39 -11.52
CA MET A 155 9.96 8.68 -10.81
C MET A 155 10.44 9.44 -9.55
N TRP A 156 10.36 10.77 -9.58
CA TRP A 156 10.73 11.66 -8.47
C TRP A 156 9.84 11.50 -7.24
N LEU A 157 8.66 10.86 -7.34
CA LEU A 157 7.83 10.55 -6.18
C LEU A 157 8.59 9.75 -5.13
N SER A 158 9.48 8.85 -5.59
CA SER A 158 10.29 8.06 -4.69
C SER A 158 11.39 8.85 -3.98
N ASP A 159 11.68 10.08 -4.41
CA ASP A 159 12.66 10.97 -3.79
C ASP A 159 12.06 11.82 -2.66
N LEU A 160 10.74 12.05 -2.66
CA LEU A 160 10.04 12.83 -1.63
C LEU A 160 9.99 12.14 -0.26
N SER A 161 10.16 12.89 0.82
CA SER A 161 9.91 12.38 2.18
C SER A 161 8.45 11.96 2.34
N ILE A 162 8.17 11.10 3.33
CA ILE A 162 6.79 10.69 3.64
C ILE A 162 5.88 11.90 3.93
N GLU A 163 6.38 12.89 4.66
CA GLU A 163 5.64 14.13 4.96
C GLU A 163 5.35 14.97 3.71
N ALA A 164 6.23 14.94 2.70
CA ALA A 164 5.99 15.64 1.44
C ALA A 164 5.03 14.89 0.50
N LEU A 165 4.82 13.59 0.74
CA LEU A 165 3.85 12.78 0.02
C LEU A 165 2.45 12.83 0.64
N LYS A 166 2.34 13.24 1.91
CA LYS A 166 1.08 13.33 2.67
C LYS A 166 0.33 14.64 2.39
#